data_AF-A0A1J7ISC0-F1
#
_entry.id   AF-A0A1J7ISC0-F1
#
_cell.length_a   1.000
_cell.length_b   1.000
_cell.length_c   1.000
_cell.angle_alpha   90.00
_cell.angle_beta   90.00
_cell.angle_gamma   90.00
#
_symmetry.space_group_name_H-M   'P 1'
#
loop_
_entity.id
_entity.type
_entity.pdbx_description
1 polymer ?
#
loop_
_entity_poly.entity_id
_entity_poly.type
_entity_poly.pdbx_seq_one_letter_code
_entity_poly.pdbx_strand_id
1 'polypeptide(L)'
;MEAVAGSLIRYRIMEQEQPLPVSISDSVSYENDGTPSDAVIFFGLSLAIGIACRHLLRGTRIPYTVALLVVGIGLGSLAFPSRLEELERLSLVSDLQKIPLGSINSFKLSYCWKVLCFPVRILEIENILEKYGTHHRLGKIGTGIRLWSKIDPDLLLAVFLPALLFESSFSMEIHQIKRCVAQMILLAGPGVAVSTVCLGFVLKFTFPYNWSWKTSLLLGGLLSATDPVAVVALLKELGASKKLSTIIEGESLMNDGTAIVVYTLFYRMVLGETFNWIAIIKFLAQVSLGAVGIGVAFGIASVLWLGFIFNDTVIEISLTLAVSYIAYFTAQEGAAVSGVLTVMSLGMFYSAFARTAFKGESQQSLHHFWEMIAYFANTLIFILSGVVIAESILGGGGKSETQKVNADLKR
;
A
#
# COMPACT_ATOMS: atom_id res chain seq x y z
N MET A 1 22.92 -29.10 -0.06
CA MET A 1 24.03 -28.14 -0.21
C MET A 1 24.61 -28.10 -1.64
N GLU A 2 24.51 -29.15 -2.46
CA GLU A 2 24.95 -29.10 -3.87
C GLU A 2 24.01 -28.32 -4.82
N ALA A 3 22.72 -28.19 -4.49
CA ALA A 3 21.77 -27.41 -5.31
C ALA A 3 22.00 -25.89 -5.27
N VAL A 4 22.70 -25.37 -4.24
CA VAL A 4 22.99 -23.93 -4.09
C VAL A 4 24.26 -23.54 -4.87
N ALA A 5 25.24 -24.45 -4.96
CA ALA A 5 26.51 -24.21 -5.67
C ALA A 5 26.34 -24.14 -7.21
N GLY A 6 25.39 -24.91 -7.78
CA GLY A 6 25.12 -24.89 -9.22
C GLY A 6 24.49 -23.59 -9.73
N SER A 7 23.77 -22.85 -8.87
CA SER A 7 23.14 -21.58 -9.23
C SER A 7 24.13 -20.41 -9.28
N LEU A 8 25.17 -20.44 -8.44
CA LEU A 8 26.18 -19.38 -8.35
C LEU A 8 27.22 -19.44 -9.47
N ILE A 9 27.53 -20.64 -10.00
CA ILE A 9 28.47 -20.80 -11.13
C ILE A 9 27.85 -20.30 -12.44
N ARG A 10 26.53 -20.48 -12.61
CA ARG A 10 25.82 -20.03 -13.82
C ARG A 10 25.71 -18.50 -13.91
N TYR A 11 25.80 -17.79 -12.77
CA TYR A 11 25.83 -16.33 -12.73
C TYR A 11 27.19 -15.75 -13.15
N ARG A 12 28.30 -16.47 -12.92
CA ARG A 12 29.67 -15.98 -13.21
C ARG A 12 30.11 -16.18 -14.67
N ILE A 13 29.41 -17.01 -15.45
CA ILE A 13 29.77 -17.30 -16.86
C ILE A 13 29.11 -16.32 -17.86
N MET A 14 28.08 -15.56 -17.47
CA MET A 14 27.47 -14.54 -18.35
C MET A 14 28.20 -13.19 -18.37
N GLU A 15 29.30 -13.03 -17.61
CA GLU A 15 30.01 -11.75 -17.45
C GLU A 15 31.26 -11.61 -18.36
N GLN A 16 31.52 -12.56 -19.27
CA GLN A 16 32.75 -12.59 -20.10
C GLN A 16 32.53 -12.61 -21.63
N GLU A 17 31.51 -11.92 -22.15
CA GLU A 17 31.48 -11.55 -23.57
C GLU A 17 31.55 -10.02 -23.70
N GLN A 18 32.75 -9.49 -23.99
CA GLN A 18 32.93 -8.12 -24.44
C GLN A 18 32.51 -8.00 -25.91
N PRO A 19 31.64 -7.04 -26.30
CA PRO A 19 31.61 -6.55 -27.67
C PRO A 19 32.51 -5.32 -27.85
N LEU A 20 33.18 -5.27 -29.00
CA LEU A 20 34.03 -4.16 -29.49
C LEU A 20 33.31 -2.79 -29.51
N PRO A 21 34.04 -1.66 -29.46
CA PRO A 21 33.43 -0.36 -29.31
C PRO A 21 32.87 0.14 -30.65
N VAL A 22 31.55 0.36 -30.71
CA VAL A 22 30.91 1.14 -31.76
C VAL A 22 30.31 2.38 -31.10
N SER A 23 30.90 3.53 -31.40
CA SER A 23 30.47 4.85 -30.95
C SER A 23 29.13 5.23 -31.60
N ILE A 24 28.05 5.22 -30.81
CA ILE A 24 26.78 5.85 -31.15
C ILE A 24 26.40 6.78 -29.99
N SER A 25 26.17 8.03 -30.38
CA SER A 25 25.85 9.24 -29.62
C SER A 25 24.68 9.13 -28.63
N ASP A 26 24.89 9.70 -27.45
CA ASP A 26 23.92 10.32 -26.53
C ASP A 26 22.61 9.57 -26.26
N SER A 27 22.70 8.37 -25.69
CA SER A 27 21.63 7.86 -24.83
C SER A 27 21.86 8.41 -23.41
N VAL A 28 20.97 9.30 -22.94
CA VAL A 28 20.93 9.75 -21.54
C VAL A 28 20.65 8.54 -20.65
N SER A 29 21.72 7.90 -20.18
CA SER A 29 21.70 6.92 -19.11
C SER A 29 21.26 7.64 -17.83
N TYR A 30 20.06 7.33 -17.35
CA TYR A 30 19.67 7.68 -15.98
C TYR A 30 20.48 6.82 -15.02
N GLU A 31 21.74 7.21 -14.83
CA GLU A 31 22.67 6.62 -13.89
C GLU A 31 22.10 6.72 -12.47
N ASN A 32 22.32 5.66 -11.69
CA ASN A 32 21.69 5.38 -10.42
C ASN A 32 22.36 6.18 -9.29
N ASP A 33 22.50 7.49 -9.45
CA ASP A 33 23.29 8.38 -8.58
C ASP A 33 22.49 8.89 -7.37
N GLY A 34 21.61 8.06 -6.82
CA GLY A 34 20.89 8.39 -5.59
C GLY A 34 21.82 8.23 -4.39
N THR A 35 22.07 9.31 -3.65
CA THR A 35 22.80 9.22 -2.38
C THR A 35 21.86 8.86 -1.23
N PRO A 36 22.34 8.23 -0.14
CA PRO A 36 21.53 8.03 1.06
C PRO A 36 20.94 9.35 1.61
N SER A 37 21.62 10.47 1.37
CA SER A 37 21.12 11.79 1.76
C SER A 37 19.83 12.19 1.02
N ASP A 38 19.67 11.77 -0.24
CA ASP A 38 18.48 12.06 -1.04
C ASP A 38 17.26 11.27 -0.53
N ALA A 39 17.47 10.03 -0.06
CA ALA A 39 16.43 9.24 0.60
C ALA A 39 15.91 9.91 1.87
N VAL A 40 16.83 10.45 2.69
CA VAL A 40 16.48 11.15 3.94
C VAL A 40 15.73 12.45 3.65
N ILE A 41 16.13 13.20 2.62
CA ILE A 41 15.43 14.41 2.18
C ILE A 41 13.98 14.08 1.82
N PHE A 42 13.75 13.02 1.02
CA PHE A 42 12.40 12.62 0.66
C PHE A 42 11.56 12.19 1.88
N PHE A 43 12.14 11.44 2.80
CA PHE A 43 11.47 11.05 4.05
C PHE A 43 11.06 12.27 4.88
N GLY A 44 11.99 13.21 5.10
CA GLY A 44 11.72 14.44 5.84
C GLY A 44 10.67 15.33 5.17
N LEU A 45 10.73 15.48 3.84
CA LEU A 45 9.74 16.20 3.05
C LEU A 45 8.36 15.56 3.16
N SER A 46 8.29 14.23 3.07
CA SER A 46 7.03 13.48 3.20
C SER A 46 6.37 13.72 4.55
N LEU A 47 7.14 13.71 5.64
CA LEU A 47 6.63 14.03 6.98
C LEU A 47 6.16 15.48 7.10
N ALA A 48 6.92 16.44 6.56
CA ALA A 48 6.52 17.85 6.57
C ALA A 48 5.21 18.08 5.81
N ILE A 49 5.04 17.45 4.63
CA ILE A 49 3.81 17.44 3.85
C ILE A 49 2.67 16.78 4.64
N GLY A 50 2.94 15.66 5.31
CA GLY A 50 2.00 15.00 6.22
C GLY A 50 1.45 15.93 7.28
N ILE A 51 2.34 16.63 7.99
CA ILE A 51 2.00 17.59 9.04
C ILE A 51 1.15 18.73 8.47
N ALA A 52 1.58 19.32 7.35
CA ALA A 52 0.86 20.39 6.69
C ALA A 52 -0.55 19.94 6.25
N CYS A 53 -0.67 18.79 5.59
CA CYS A 53 -1.96 18.24 5.16
C CYS A 53 -2.89 17.98 6.35
N ARG A 54 -2.39 17.34 7.41
CA ARG A 54 -3.19 17.05 8.61
C ARG A 54 -3.62 18.32 9.34
N HIS A 55 -2.77 19.35 9.36
CA HIS A 55 -3.11 20.65 9.97
C HIS A 55 -4.15 21.41 9.14
N LEU A 56 -3.94 21.53 7.84
CA LEU A 56 -4.82 22.27 6.92
C LEU A 56 -6.20 21.63 6.78
N LEU A 57 -6.28 20.29 6.84
CA LEU A 57 -7.53 19.55 6.74
C LEU A 57 -8.21 19.34 8.09
N ARG A 58 -7.65 19.87 9.18
CA ARG A 58 -8.23 19.76 10.51
C ARG A 58 -9.62 20.42 10.53
N GLY A 59 -10.63 19.65 10.92
CA GLY A 59 -12.02 20.12 10.94
C GLY A 59 -12.71 20.10 9.58
N THR A 60 -12.06 19.58 8.53
CA THR A 60 -12.71 19.29 7.25
C THR A 60 -13.19 17.84 7.20
N ARG A 61 -14.12 17.54 6.27
CA ARG A 61 -14.62 16.17 6.03
C ARG A 61 -13.69 15.32 5.16
N ILE A 62 -12.56 15.88 4.70
CA ILE A 62 -11.66 15.22 3.77
C ILE A 62 -10.62 14.44 4.58
N PRO A 63 -10.51 13.11 4.40
CA PRO A 63 -9.45 12.34 5.03
C PRO A 63 -8.09 12.82 4.52
N TYR A 64 -7.15 13.08 5.44
CA TYR A 64 -5.84 13.58 5.06
C TYR A 64 -5.04 12.58 4.21
N THR A 65 -5.30 11.27 4.34
CA THR A 65 -4.72 10.20 3.52
C THR A 65 -5.05 10.36 2.03
N VAL A 66 -6.28 10.77 1.70
CA VAL A 66 -6.68 11.07 0.32
C VAL A 66 -5.89 12.25 -0.22
N ALA A 67 -5.72 13.31 0.58
CA ALA A 67 -4.92 14.46 0.16
C ALA A 67 -3.45 14.09 -0.05
N LEU A 68 -2.88 13.24 0.81
CA LEU A 68 -1.51 12.74 0.66
C LEU A 68 -1.33 11.93 -0.62
N LEU A 69 -2.31 11.10 -0.99
CA LEU A 69 -2.29 10.36 -2.25
C LEU A 69 -2.25 11.32 -3.44
N VAL A 70 -3.10 12.35 -3.44
CA VAL A 70 -3.13 13.37 -4.51
C VAL A 70 -1.83 14.15 -4.58
N VAL A 71 -1.27 14.56 -3.44
CA VAL A 71 0.04 15.23 -3.39
C VAL A 71 1.15 14.31 -3.91
N GLY A 72 1.13 13.02 -3.55
CA GLY A 72 2.05 12.01 -4.07
C GLY A 72 1.98 11.87 -5.58
N ILE A 73 0.78 11.84 -6.17
CA ILE A 73 0.59 11.83 -7.63
C ILE A 73 1.19 13.10 -8.26
N GLY A 74 0.99 14.26 -7.65
CA GLY A 74 1.59 15.52 -8.11
C GLY A 74 3.12 15.48 -8.07
N LEU A 75 3.69 15.06 -6.96
CA LEU A 75 5.14 14.91 -6.81
C LEU A 75 5.73 13.89 -7.79
N GLY A 76 5.05 12.76 -8.00
CA GLY A 76 5.47 11.76 -8.97
C GLY A 76 5.39 12.28 -10.40
N SER A 77 4.35 13.03 -10.75
CA SER A 77 4.22 13.63 -12.08
C SER A 77 5.36 14.59 -12.40
N LEU A 78 5.72 15.43 -11.43
CA LEU A 78 6.86 16.33 -11.53
C LEU A 78 8.22 15.59 -11.56
N ALA A 79 8.31 14.43 -10.90
CA ALA A 79 9.54 13.63 -10.82
C ALA A 79 9.78 12.76 -12.08
N PHE A 80 8.72 12.44 -12.83
CA PHE A 80 8.71 11.62 -14.04
C PHE A 80 8.04 12.33 -15.23
N PRO A 81 8.63 13.41 -15.78
CA PRO A 81 7.99 14.24 -16.82
C PRO A 81 7.93 13.60 -18.21
N SER A 82 8.49 12.40 -18.41
CA SER A 82 8.77 11.80 -19.72
C SER A 82 7.56 11.67 -20.67
N ARG A 83 6.33 11.61 -20.18
CA ARG A 83 5.11 11.57 -21.02
C ARG A 83 4.43 12.92 -21.21
N LEU A 84 4.69 13.88 -20.32
CA LEU A 84 4.11 15.22 -20.38
C LEU A 84 4.74 16.01 -21.53
N GLU A 85 6.07 15.94 -21.68
CA GLU A 85 6.79 16.57 -22.80
C GLU A 85 6.37 15.98 -24.17
N GLU A 86 6.05 14.69 -24.22
CA GLU A 86 5.63 14.01 -25.46
C GLU A 86 4.19 14.37 -25.87
N LEU A 87 3.29 14.49 -24.89
CA LEU A 87 1.89 14.93 -25.10
C LEU A 87 1.80 16.44 -25.43
N GLU A 88 2.70 17.25 -24.89
CA GLU A 88 2.82 18.67 -25.22
C GLU A 88 3.38 18.87 -26.63
N ARG A 89 4.40 18.08 -27.03
CA ARG A 89 4.91 18.04 -28.41
C ARG A 89 3.87 17.60 -29.44
N LEU A 90 2.89 16.78 -29.05
CA LEU A 90 1.83 16.28 -29.94
C LEU A 90 0.62 17.23 -30.06
N SER A 91 0.62 18.42 -29.46
CA SER A 91 -0.47 19.43 -29.53
C SER A 91 -1.87 18.97 -29.07
N LEU A 92 -2.02 17.72 -28.62
CA LEU A 92 -3.28 17.11 -28.18
C LEU A 92 -3.87 17.79 -26.92
N VAL A 93 -3.02 18.36 -26.06
CA VAL A 93 -3.46 19.10 -24.86
C VAL A 93 -4.24 20.37 -25.24
N SER A 94 -3.85 21.03 -26.34
CA SER A 94 -4.54 22.23 -26.84
C SER A 94 -5.93 21.93 -27.40
N ASP A 95 -6.17 20.69 -27.86
CA ASP A 95 -7.46 20.26 -28.38
C ASP A 95 -8.39 19.73 -27.28
N LEU A 96 -7.84 19.14 -26.20
CA LEU A 96 -8.60 18.82 -24.98
C LEU A 96 -9.12 20.10 -24.27
N GLN A 97 -8.39 21.21 -24.36
CA GLN A 97 -8.84 22.52 -23.87
C GLN A 97 -9.97 23.15 -24.71
N LYS A 98 -10.16 22.72 -25.96
CA LYS A 98 -11.20 23.26 -26.86
C LYS A 98 -12.55 22.57 -26.74
N ILE A 99 -12.68 21.52 -25.93
CA ILE A 99 -13.97 20.86 -25.70
C ILE A 99 -14.88 21.83 -24.92
N PRO A 100 -15.99 22.30 -25.51
CA PRO A 100 -16.79 23.34 -24.90
C PRO A 100 -17.41 22.85 -23.59
N LEU A 101 -17.13 23.54 -22.48
CA LEU A 101 -17.73 23.40 -21.15
C LEU A 101 -19.21 23.84 -21.09
N GLY A 102 -19.92 23.75 -22.22
CA GLY A 102 -21.32 24.12 -22.34
C GLY A 102 -22.21 22.92 -22.06
N SER A 103 -22.91 22.95 -20.92
CA SER A 103 -24.08 22.14 -20.60
C SER A 103 -23.84 20.70 -20.09
N ILE A 104 -23.24 20.56 -18.91
CA ILE A 104 -23.49 19.38 -18.05
C ILE A 104 -23.75 19.85 -16.61
N ASN A 105 -24.99 20.27 -16.34
CA ASN A 105 -25.50 20.52 -14.99
C ASN A 105 -25.81 19.20 -14.26
N SER A 106 -24.78 18.41 -13.97
CA SER A 106 -24.89 17.37 -12.94
C SER A 106 -23.78 17.53 -11.92
N PHE A 107 -24.18 17.93 -10.71
CA PHE A 107 -23.31 18.25 -9.57
C PHE A 107 -22.37 17.09 -9.17
N LYS A 108 -22.64 15.86 -9.63
CA LYS A 108 -21.83 14.65 -9.39
C LYS A 108 -20.68 14.46 -10.38
N LEU A 109 -20.78 14.95 -11.62
CA LEU A 109 -19.72 14.77 -12.64
C LEU A 109 -18.62 15.84 -12.53
N SER A 110 -18.93 17.01 -11.94
CA SER A 110 -17.96 18.08 -11.71
C SER A 110 -16.84 17.69 -10.74
N TYR A 111 -17.12 16.82 -9.76
CA TYR A 111 -16.09 16.32 -8.83
C TYR A 111 -15.18 15.28 -9.47
N CYS A 112 -15.74 14.30 -10.19
CA CYS A 112 -14.94 13.35 -10.97
C CYS A 112 -14.09 14.08 -12.02
N TRP A 113 -14.65 15.08 -12.72
CA TRP A 113 -13.90 15.89 -13.68
C TRP A 113 -12.81 16.75 -13.02
N LYS A 114 -13.05 17.34 -11.84
CA LYS A 114 -12.02 18.11 -11.10
C LYS A 114 -10.89 17.23 -10.55
N VAL A 115 -11.18 15.97 -10.22
CA VAL A 115 -10.17 15.00 -9.76
C VAL A 115 -9.40 14.39 -10.96
N LEU A 116 -10.08 14.13 -12.09
CA LEU A 116 -9.44 13.67 -13.33
C LEU A 116 -8.66 14.75 -14.09
N CYS A 117 -9.09 16.03 -14.01
CA CYS A 117 -8.34 17.18 -14.55
C CYS A 117 -7.33 17.76 -13.55
N PHE A 118 -7.16 17.16 -12.37
CA PHE A 118 -6.11 17.54 -11.43
C PHE A 118 -4.68 17.44 -12.04
N PRO A 119 -4.32 16.41 -12.84
CA PRO A 119 -3.09 16.43 -13.63
C PRO A 119 -3.01 17.60 -14.63
N VAL A 120 -4.14 18.07 -15.16
CA VAL A 120 -4.16 19.21 -16.10
C VAL A 120 -3.96 20.56 -15.39
N ARG A 121 -4.34 20.68 -14.10
CA ARG A 121 -4.00 21.86 -13.28
C ARG A 121 -2.59 21.81 -12.69
N ILE A 122 -1.97 20.64 -12.61
CA ILE A 122 -0.54 20.51 -12.29
C ILE A 122 0.31 21.16 -13.41
N LEU A 123 -0.15 21.14 -14.67
CA LEU A 123 0.49 21.89 -15.77
C LEU A 123 0.49 23.43 -15.55
N GLU A 124 -0.50 24.00 -14.84
CA GLU A 124 -0.46 25.42 -14.45
C GLU A 124 0.62 25.68 -13.38
N ILE A 125 0.88 24.70 -12.50
CA ILE A 125 1.95 24.77 -11.49
C ILE A 125 3.32 24.58 -12.15
N GLU A 126 3.46 23.69 -13.14
CA GLU A 126 4.66 23.57 -13.97
C GLU A 126 4.96 24.88 -14.69
N ASN A 127 3.99 25.50 -15.35
CA ASN A 127 4.17 26.81 -16.01
C ASN A 127 4.57 27.94 -15.03
N ILE A 128 4.09 27.88 -13.78
CA ILE A 128 4.51 28.84 -12.74
C ILE A 128 5.95 28.55 -12.30
N LEU A 129 6.34 27.29 -12.11
CA LEU A 129 7.71 26.88 -11.74
C LEU A 129 8.72 27.14 -12.86
N GLU A 130 8.31 27.00 -14.13
CA GLU A 130 9.10 27.35 -15.31
C GLU A 130 9.39 28.86 -15.35
N LYS A 131 8.40 29.68 -14.95
CA LYS A 131 8.55 31.15 -14.81
C LYS A 131 9.56 31.55 -13.72
N TYR A 132 9.87 30.66 -12.78
CA TYR A 132 10.90 30.84 -11.74
C TYR A 132 12.26 30.21 -12.09
N GLY A 133 12.46 29.75 -13.33
CA GLY A 133 13.80 29.46 -13.86
C GLY A 133 14.45 28.16 -13.39
N THR A 134 13.68 27.14 -12.99
CA THR A 134 14.24 25.82 -12.68
C THR A 134 14.30 24.93 -13.92
N HIS A 135 15.33 25.09 -14.76
CA HIS A 135 15.65 24.15 -15.86
C HIS A 135 16.13 22.77 -15.37
N HIS A 136 16.02 22.44 -14.07
CA HIS A 136 16.60 21.23 -13.47
C HIS A 136 15.55 20.43 -12.70
N ARG A 137 15.04 19.37 -13.33
CA ARG A 137 14.46 18.13 -12.75
C ARG A 137 14.42 18.05 -11.20
N LEU A 138 13.55 18.77 -10.48
CA LEU A 138 13.34 18.71 -9.00
C LEU A 138 14.61 18.62 -8.07
N GLY A 139 15.83 18.78 -8.58
CA GLY A 139 17.09 18.54 -7.89
C GLY A 139 17.14 17.21 -7.09
N LYS A 140 17.75 17.29 -5.90
CA LYS A 140 17.90 16.18 -4.94
C LYS A 140 16.56 15.57 -4.51
N ILE A 141 15.48 16.37 -4.47
CA ILE A 141 14.14 15.91 -4.11
C ILE A 141 13.63 14.91 -5.16
N GLY A 142 13.78 15.23 -6.45
CA GLY A 142 13.41 14.34 -7.53
C GLY A 142 14.20 13.03 -7.50
N THR A 143 15.49 13.09 -7.18
CA THR A 143 16.32 11.89 -7.01
C THR A 143 15.88 11.05 -5.81
N GLY A 144 15.54 11.68 -4.68
CA GLY A 144 14.97 10.99 -3.52
C GLY A 144 13.64 10.29 -3.84
N ILE A 145 12.73 10.96 -4.56
CA ILE A 145 11.46 10.37 -5.01
C ILE A 145 11.70 9.12 -5.85
N ARG A 146 12.59 9.20 -6.84
CA ARG A 146 12.95 8.07 -7.73
C ARG A 146 13.63 6.92 -6.98
N LEU A 147 14.43 7.24 -5.96
CA LEU A 147 15.10 6.22 -5.15
C LEU A 147 14.07 5.41 -4.36
N TRP A 148 13.12 6.10 -3.72
CA TRP A 148 12.06 5.44 -2.96
C TRP A 148 11.06 4.69 -3.86
N SER A 149 10.73 5.20 -5.05
CA SER A 149 9.79 4.50 -5.95
C SER A 149 10.36 3.19 -6.52
N LYS A 150 11.69 3.08 -6.59
CA LYS A 150 12.41 1.86 -6.99
C LYS A 150 12.60 0.84 -5.86
N ILE A 151 12.25 1.18 -4.61
CA ILE A 151 12.32 0.21 -3.51
C ILE A 151 11.35 -0.93 -3.79
N ASP A 152 11.80 -2.15 -3.50
CA ASP A 152 10.99 -3.35 -3.64
C ASP A 152 9.65 -3.20 -2.85
N PRO A 153 8.49 -3.33 -3.52
CA PRO A 153 7.20 -3.17 -2.86
C PRO A 153 6.95 -4.17 -1.73
N ASP A 154 7.46 -5.40 -1.85
CA ASP A 154 7.28 -6.43 -0.81
C ASP A 154 8.08 -6.06 0.43
N LEU A 155 9.30 -5.53 0.27
CA LEU A 155 10.09 -4.98 1.38
C LEU A 155 9.39 -3.77 2.02
N LEU A 156 8.86 -2.85 1.22
CA LEU A 156 8.15 -1.66 1.71
C LEU A 156 6.94 -2.09 2.56
N LEU A 157 6.13 -3.02 2.05
CA LEU A 157 4.99 -3.57 2.79
C LEU A 157 5.46 -4.32 4.04
N ALA A 158 6.49 -5.16 3.97
CA ALA A 158 7.00 -5.90 5.13
C ALA A 158 7.51 -4.98 6.25
N VAL A 159 7.98 -3.77 5.93
CA VAL A 159 8.42 -2.77 6.92
C VAL A 159 7.23 -2.04 7.53
N PHE A 160 6.28 -1.54 6.74
CA PHE A 160 5.24 -0.66 7.28
C PHE A 160 3.98 -1.40 7.75
N LEU A 161 3.64 -2.50 7.08
CA LEU A 161 2.37 -3.21 7.28
C LEU A 161 2.22 -3.82 8.67
N PRO A 162 3.24 -4.46 9.28
CA PRO A 162 3.13 -4.94 10.66
C PRO A 162 2.76 -3.83 11.64
N ALA A 163 3.34 -2.64 11.47
CA ALA A 163 3.09 -1.55 12.39
C ALA A 163 1.68 -0.96 12.25
N LEU A 164 1.20 -0.80 11.02
CA LEU A 164 -0.16 -0.33 10.73
C LEU A 164 -1.21 -1.29 11.25
N LEU A 165 -1.05 -2.59 10.96
CA LEU A 165 -2.01 -3.60 11.37
C LEU A 165 -2.05 -3.79 12.88
N PHE A 166 -0.88 -3.77 13.53
CA PHE A 166 -0.82 -3.89 14.98
C PHE A 166 -1.52 -2.71 15.64
N GLU A 167 -1.21 -1.46 15.24
CA GLU A 167 -1.87 -0.28 15.78
C GLU A 167 -3.39 -0.37 15.61
N SER A 168 -3.87 -0.62 14.40
CA SER A 168 -5.32 -0.64 14.12
C SER A 168 -6.03 -1.74 14.91
N SER A 169 -5.39 -2.90 15.11
CA SER A 169 -5.94 -4.00 15.90
C SER A 169 -5.89 -3.74 17.41
N PHE A 170 -4.81 -3.10 17.88
CA PHE A 170 -4.59 -2.78 19.29
C PHE A 170 -5.51 -1.66 19.77
N SER A 171 -5.80 -0.68 18.92
CA SER A 171 -6.65 0.49 19.21
C SER A 171 -8.14 0.17 19.40
N MET A 172 -8.59 -1.05 19.06
CA MET A 172 -10.00 -1.46 19.18
C MET A 172 -10.46 -1.64 20.64
N GLU A 173 -11.72 -1.27 20.95
CA GLU A 173 -12.31 -1.47 22.28
C GLU A 173 -12.73 -2.94 22.53
N ILE A 174 -12.04 -3.66 23.41
CA ILE A 174 -12.29 -5.09 23.70
C ILE A 174 -13.75 -5.45 24.03
N HIS A 175 -14.44 -4.62 24.82
CA HIS A 175 -15.83 -4.90 25.20
C HIS A 175 -16.76 -4.94 23.99
N GLN A 176 -16.47 -4.10 23.00
CA GLN A 176 -17.20 -4.05 21.75
C GLN A 176 -16.79 -5.20 20.82
N ILE A 177 -15.49 -5.55 20.76
CA ILE A 177 -14.99 -6.71 20.01
C ILE A 177 -15.72 -7.98 20.46
N LYS A 178 -15.76 -8.28 21.76
CA LYS A 178 -16.42 -9.50 22.27
C LYS A 178 -17.90 -9.59 21.89
N ARG A 179 -18.59 -8.45 21.78
CA ARG A 179 -20.00 -8.39 21.40
C ARG A 179 -20.23 -8.48 19.90
N CYS A 180 -19.25 -8.09 19.08
CA CYS A 180 -19.42 -7.92 17.64
C CYS A 180 -18.56 -8.87 16.79
N VAL A 181 -17.67 -9.65 17.40
CA VAL A 181 -16.70 -10.52 16.70
C VAL A 181 -17.36 -11.47 15.70
N ALA A 182 -18.55 -12.02 16.04
CA ALA A 182 -19.28 -12.88 15.12
C ALA A 182 -19.72 -12.14 13.84
N GLN A 183 -20.13 -10.87 13.97
CA GLN A 183 -20.51 -10.03 12.84
C GLN A 183 -19.29 -9.63 12.02
N MET A 184 -18.17 -9.30 12.68
CA MET A 184 -16.91 -8.98 12.03
C MET A 184 -16.39 -10.17 11.21
N ILE A 185 -16.37 -11.38 11.77
CA ILE A 185 -15.95 -12.60 11.06
C ILE A 185 -16.89 -12.93 9.89
N LEU A 186 -18.20 -12.74 10.06
CA LEU A 186 -19.18 -12.99 9.00
C LEU A 186 -18.99 -12.04 7.80
N LEU A 187 -18.70 -10.76 8.07
CA LEU A 187 -18.45 -9.77 7.03
C LEU A 187 -17.06 -9.97 6.40
N ALA A 188 -16.03 -10.16 7.20
CA ALA A 188 -14.65 -10.26 6.73
C ALA A 188 -14.32 -11.59 6.04
N GLY A 189 -14.99 -12.70 6.39
CA GLY A 189 -14.79 -13.99 5.73
C GLY A 189 -15.71 -14.14 4.50
N PRO A 190 -16.96 -14.63 4.70
CA PRO A 190 -17.92 -14.78 3.62
C PRO A 190 -18.21 -13.51 2.83
N GLY A 191 -18.32 -12.34 3.50
CA GLY A 191 -18.61 -11.08 2.83
C GLY A 191 -17.53 -10.68 1.83
N VAL A 192 -16.26 -10.85 2.19
CA VAL A 192 -15.11 -10.62 1.29
C VAL A 192 -15.12 -11.58 0.11
N ALA A 193 -15.37 -12.87 0.35
CA ALA A 193 -15.48 -13.84 -0.73
C ALA A 193 -16.60 -13.49 -1.73
N VAL A 194 -17.76 -13.07 -1.23
CA VAL A 194 -18.87 -12.59 -2.08
C VAL A 194 -18.46 -11.32 -2.83
N SER A 195 -17.85 -10.35 -2.15
CA SER A 195 -17.36 -9.10 -2.75
C SER A 195 -16.36 -9.37 -3.88
N THR A 196 -15.38 -10.26 -3.65
CA THR A 196 -14.40 -10.68 -4.65
C THR A 196 -15.06 -11.30 -5.88
N VAL A 197 -16.05 -12.18 -5.70
CA VAL A 197 -16.76 -12.82 -6.83
C VAL A 197 -17.59 -11.80 -7.59
N CYS A 198 -18.33 -10.94 -6.89
CA CYS A 198 -19.15 -9.89 -7.51
C CYS A 198 -18.29 -8.89 -8.30
N LEU A 199 -17.21 -8.39 -7.70
CA LEU A 199 -16.27 -7.49 -8.38
C LEU A 199 -15.59 -8.20 -9.54
N GLY A 200 -15.10 -9.43 -9.36
CA GLY A 200 -14.49 -10.20 -10.43
C GLY A 200 -15.41 -10.43 -11.62
N PHE A 201 -16.71 -10.66 -11.37
CA PHE A 201 -17.72 -10.74 -12.42
C PHE A 201 -17.88 -9.41 -13.16
N VAL A 202 -18.07 -8.30 -12.43
CA VAL A 202 -18.19 -6.97 -13.03
C VAL A 202 -16.96 -6.65 -13.87
N LEU A 203 -15.75 -6.89 -13.37
CA LEU A 203 -14.49 -6.65 -14.07
C LEU A 203 -14.37 -7.47 -15.35
N LYS A 204 -14.73 -8.76 -15.30
CA LYS A 204 -14.67 -9.68 -16.45
C LYS A 204 -15.56 -9.25 -17.62
N PHE A 205 -16.72 -8.67 -17.34
CA PHE A 205 -17.69 -8.27 -18.37
C PHE A 205 -17.62 -6.79 -18.75
N THR A 206 -17.08 -5.92 -17.90
CA THR A 206 -17.00 -4.48 -18.16
C THR A 206 -15.77 -4.11 -18.97
N PHE A 207 -14.62 -4.72 -18.69
CA PHE A 207 -13.37 -4.36 -19.34
C PHE A 207 -13.12 -5.17 -20.63
N PRO A 208 -12.76 -4.51 -21.76
CA PRO A 208 -12.57 -5.16 -23.06
C PRO A 208 -11.21 -5.87 -23.21
N TYR A 209 -10.55 -6.22 -22.10
CA TYR A 209 -9.19 -6.76 -22.09
C TYR A 209 -9.12 -8.30 -22.15
N ASN A 210 -10.25 -8.98 -22.34
CA ASN A 210 -10.35 -10.45 -22.38
C ASN A 210 -9.66 -11.17 -21.20
N TRP A 211 -9.68 -10.56 -20.01
CA TRP A 211 -9.01 -11.10 -18.83
C TRP A 211 -9.53 -12.49 -18.44
N SER A 212 -8.63 -13.36 -17.97
CA SER A 212 -9.05 -14.65 -17.42
C SER A 212 -9.90 -14.47 -16.15
N TRP A 213 -10.70 -15.48 -15.79
CA TRP A 213 -11.42 -15.48 -14.50
C TRP A 213 -10.47 -15.32 -13.32
N LYS A 214 -9.29 -15.96 -13.38
CA LYS A 214 -8.27 -15.87 -12.33
C LYS A 214 -7.78 -14.43 -12.15
N THR A 215 -7.50 -13.74 -13.25
CA THR A 215 -7.07 -12.32 -13.24
C THR A 215 -8.17 -11.40 -12.74
N SER A 216 -9.42 -11.64 -13.14
CA SER A 216 -10.56 -10.81 -12.75
C SER A 216 -10.87 -10.98 -11.25
N LEU A 217 -10.81 -12.22 -10.74
CA LEU A 217 -10.99 -12.52 -9.32
C LEU A 217 -9.79 -12.08 -8.47
N LEU A 218 -8.57 -12.11 -9.01
CA LEU A 218 -7.38 -11.53 -8.37
C LEU A 218 -7.59 -10.04 -8.10
N LEU A 219 -8.00 -9.28 -9.12
CA LEU A 219 -8.29 -7.86 -8.96
C LEU A 219 -9.53 -7.63 -8.07
N GLY A 220 -10.55 -8.49 -8.17
CA GLY A 220 -11.71 -8.46 -7.27
C GLY A 220 -11.35 -8.66 -5.80
N GLY A 221 -10.38 -9.54 -5.50
CA GLY A 221 -9.86 -9.76 -4.14
C GLY A 221 -8.98 -8.63 -3.65
N LEU A 222 -8.23 -7.98 -4.55
CA LEU A 222 -7.49 -6.76 -4.22
C LEU A 222 -8.44 -5.61 -3.86
N LEU A 223 -9.51 -5.43 -4.64
CA LEU A 223 -10.49 -4.35 -4.48
C LEU A 223 -11.54 -4.62 -3.40
N SER A 224 -11.57 -5.84 -2.83
CA SER A 224 -12.52 -6.14 -1.75
C SER A 224 -12.10 -5.57 -0.41
N ALA A 225 -10.82 -5.25 -0.21
CA ALA A 225 -10.32 -4.52 0.97
C ALA A 225 -10.94 -3.12 1.04
N THR A 226 -11.36 -2.69 2.24
CA THR A 226 -12.10 -1.44 2.46
C THR A 226 -11.42 -0.60 3.51
N ASP A 227 -11.23 0.69 3.25
CA ASP A 227 -10.78 1.67 4.26
C ASP A 227 -11.99 2.49 4.77
N PRO A 228 -12.38 2.35 6.05
CA PRO A 228 -13.55 3.00 6.58
C PRO A 228 -13.23 4.38 7.19
N VAL A 229 -11.98 4.84 7.20
CA VAL A 229 -11.54 6.04 7.95
C VAL A 229 -12.44 7.25 7.68
N ALA A 230 -12.76 7.52 6.41
CA ALA A 230 -13.64 8.62 6.01
C ALA A 230 -15.08 8.44 6.52
N VAL A 231 -15.61 7.22 6.37
CA VAL A 231 -17.00 6.88 6.68
C VAL A 231 -17.21 6.88 8.19
N VAL A 232 -16.27 6.32 8.96
CA VAL A 232 -16.30 6.26 10.41
C VAL A 232 -16.25 7.66 11.02
N ALA A 233 -15.41 8.55 10.49
CA ALA A 233 -15.36 9.95 10.94
C ALA A 233 -16.72 10.63 10.76
N LEU A 234 -17.34 10.47 9.57
CA LEU A 234 -18.66 11.04 9.28
C LEU A 234 -19.77 10.43 10.17
N LEU A 235 -19.75 9.11 10.37
CA LEU A 235 -20.73 8.44 11.22
C LEU A 235 -20.64 8.91 12.68
N LYS A 236 -19.42 9.14 13.19
CA LYS A 236 -19.21 9.71 14.54
C LYS A 236 -19.78 11.12 14.65
N GLU A 237 -19.60 11.97 13.63
CA GLU A 237 -20.23 13.31 13.57
C GLU A 237 -21.77 13.24 13.58
N LEU A 238 -22.35 12.23 12.92
CA LEU A 238 -23.80 12.00 12.86
C LEU A 238 -24.36 11.34 14.14
N GLY A 239 -23.55 11.09 15.16
CA GLY A 239 -23.99 10.49 16.41
C GLY A 239 -24.18 8.97 16.35
N ALA A 240 -23.49 8.28 15.43
CA ALA A 240 -23.51 6.82 15.38
C ALA A 240 -23.08 6.18 16.71
N SER A 241 -23.71 5.07 17.05
CA SER A 241 -23.35 4.33 18.26
C SER A 241 -21.91 3.81 18.19
N LYS A 242 -21.22 3.78 19.33
CA LYS A 242 -19.87 3.15 19.43
C LYS A 242 -19.85 1.74 18.88
N LYS A 243 -20.93 0.98 19.07
CA LYS A 243 -21.09 -0.38 18.52
C LYS A 243 -20.98 -0.39 16.99
N LEU A 244 -21.66 0.53 16.30
CA LEU A 244 -21.62 0.61 14.84
C LEU A 244 -20.22 1.00 14.35
N SER A 245 -19.57 1.97 15.00
CA SER A 245 -18.18 2.34 14.68
C SER A 245 -17.23 1.15 14.83
N THR A 246 -17.30 0.41 15.94
CA THR A 246 -16.44 -0.77 16.13
C THR A 246 -16.74 -1.89 15.13
N ILE A 247 -18.00 -2.10 14.74
CA ILE A 247 -18.32 -3.09 13.70
C ILE A 247 -17.66 -2.71 12.38
N ILE A 248 -17.75 -1.45 11.97
CA ILE A 248 -17.20 -0.98 10.69
C ILE A 248 -15.66 -0.97 10.73
N GLU A 249 -15.05 -0.43 11.79
CA GLU A 249 -13.59 -0.45 11.97
C GLU A 249 -13.06 -1.90 11.99
N GLY A 250 -13.74 -2.79 12.72
CA GLY A 250 -13.37 -4.19 12.84
C GLY A 250 -13.60 -5.02 11.59
N GLU A 251 -14.68 -4.76 10.84
CA GLU A 251 -14.94 -5.38 9.55
C GLU A 251 -13.82 -5.04 8.57
N SER A 252 -13.47 -3.77 8.45
CA SER A 252 -12.46 -3.33 7.49
C SER A 252 -11.06 -3.84 7.84
N LEU A 253 -10.69 -3.83 9.13
CA LEU A 253 -9.42 -4.41 9.59
C LEU A 253 -9.32 -5.92 9.28
N MET A 254 -10.37 -6.69 9.57
CA MET A 254 -10.39 -8.13 9.27
C MET A 254 -10.49 -8.42 7.77
N ASN A 255 -11.17 -7.53 7.04
CA ASN A 255 -11.27 -7.58 5.59
C ASN A 255 -9.90 -7.40 4.94
N ASP A 256 -9.09 -6.41 5.35
CA ASP A 256 -7.71 -6.24 4.87
C ASP A 256 -6.89 -7.53 5.01
N GLY A 257 -7.00 -8.17 6.17
CA GLY A 257 -6.37 -9.47 6.44
C GLY A 257 -6.90 -10.61 5.57
N THR A 258 -8.19 -10.65 5.26
CA THR A 258 -8.79 -11.72 4.45
C THR A 258 -8.57 -11.48 2.96
N ALA A 259 -8.64 -10.23 2.51
CA ALA A 259 -8.39 -9.80 1.14
C ALA A 259 -6.98 -10.18 0.68
N ILE A 260 -5.95 -10.01 1.52
CA ILE A 260 -4.59 -10.45 1.16
C ILE A 260 -4.47 -11.98 1.01
N VAL A 261 -5.24 -12.76 1.79
CA VAL A 261 -5.28 -14.23 1.65
C VAL A 261 -5.95 -14.62 0.33
N VAL A 262 -7.08 -13.98 0.00
CA VAL A 262 -7.80 -14.18 -1.25
C VAL A 262 -6.95 -13.75 -2.45
N TYR A 263 -6.28 -12.60 -2.36
CA TYR A 263 -5.32 -12.12 -3.34
C TYR A 263 -4.21 -13.15 -3.57
N THR A 264 -3.58 -13.65 -2.50
CA THR A 264 -2.49 -14.63 -2.59
C THR A 264 -2.94 -15.92 -3.28
N LEU A 265 -4.15 -16.40 -2.98
CA LEU A 265 -4.74 -17.57 -3.64
C LEU A 265 -4.84 -17.37 -5.16
N PHE A 266 -5.47 -16.28 -5.59
CA PHE A 266 -5.67 -16.02 -7.01
C PHE A 266 -4.36 -15.66 -7.71
N TYR A 267 -3.42 -15.02 -7.01
CA TYR A 267 -2.10 -14.67 -7.55
C TYR A 267 -1.33 -15.94 -7.92
N ARG A 268 -1.31 -16.93 -7.03
CA ARG A 268 -0.75 -18.26 -7.31
C ARG A 268 -1.44 -18.96 -8.49
N MET A 269 -2.77 -18.87 -8.57
CA MET A 269 -3.51 -19.43 -9.71
C MET A 269 -3.14 -18.76 -11.05
N VAL A 270 -2.90 -17.44 -11.04
CA VAL A 270 -2.45 -16.67 -12.21
C VAL A 270 -1.03 -17.06 -12.60
N LEU A 271 -0.14 -17.34 -11.65
CA LEU A 271 1.22 -17.84 -11.89
C LEU A 271 1.27 -19.28 -12.42
N GLY A 272 0.13 -19.98 -12.47
CA GLY A 272 0.01 -21.30 -13.10
C GLY A 272 -0.35 -22.44 -12.14
N GLU A 273 -0.43 -22.19 -10.83
CA GLU A 273 -0.89 -23.21 -9.89
C GLU A 273 -2.35 -23.59 -10.13
N THR A 274 -2.67 -24.87 -9.96
CA THR A 274 -4.04 -25.39 -10.11
C THR A 274 -4.59 -25.78 -8.75
N PHE A 275 -5.80 -25.29 -8.46
CA PHE A 275 -6.48 -25.59 -7.21
C PHE A 275 -7.85 -26.20 -7.51
N ASN A 276 -8.10 -27.37 -6.95
CA ASN A 276 -9.44 -27.93 -6.88
C ASN A 276 -10.24 -27.25 -5.75
N TRP A 277 -11.57 -27.35 -5.78
CA TRP A 277 -12.45 -26.76 -4.74
C TRP A 277 -12.03 -27.10 -3.30
N ILE A 278 -11.67 -28.36 -3.04
CA ILE A 278 -11.18 -28.79 -1.73
C ILE A 278 -9.83 -28.14 -1.39
N ALA A 279 -8.93 -27.99 -2.37
CA ALA A 279 -7.64 -27.34 -2.18
C ALA A 279 -7.79 -25.84 -1.89
N ILE A 280 -8.77 -25.17 -2.50
CA ILE A 280 -9.11 -23.77 -2.20
C ILE A 280 -9.55 -23.64 -0.75
N ILE A 281 -10.53 -24.43 -0.31
CA ILE A 281 -11.04 -24.38 1.06
C ILE A 281 -9.92 -24.70 2.05
N LYS A 282 -9.10 -25.72 1.77
CA LYS A 282 -7.95 -26.09 2.60
C LYS A 282 -6.93 -24.96 2.67
N PHE A 283 -6.61 -24.32 1.55
CA PHE A 283 -5.68 -23.18 1.50
C PHE A 283 -6.21 -22.01 2.33
N LEU A 284 -7.45 -21.59 2.10
CA LEU A 284 -8.06 -20.47 2.84
C LEU A 284 -8.12 -20.77 4.35
N ALA A 285 -8.53 -21.98 4.73
CA ALA A 285 -8.58 -22.39 6.13
C ALA A 285 -7.20 -22.45 6.77
N GLN A 286 -6.21 -23.06 6.09
CA GLN A 286 -4.85 -23.20 6.61
C GLN A 286 -4.16 -21.84 6.76
N VAL A 287 -4.22 -20.99 5.74
CA VAL A 287 -3.56 -19.68 5.75
C VAL A 287 -4.22 -18.73 6.75
N SER A 288 -5.56 -18.78 6.88
CA SER A 288 -6.28 -17.91 7.81
C SER A 288 -6.19 -18.39 9.26
N LEU A 289 -6.59 -19.65 9.53
CA LEU A 289 -6.59 -20.19 10.89
C LEU A 289 -5.18 -20.41 11.43
N GLY A 290 -4.23 -20.77 10.55
CA GLY A 290 -2.81 -20.87 10.91
C GLY A 290 -2.25 -19.52 11.33
N ALA A 291 -2.56 -18.45 10.60
CA ALA A 291 -2.17 -17.09 10.96
C ALA A 291 -2.77 -16.65 12.31
N VAL A 292 -4.07 -16.88 12.53
CA VAL A 292 -4.72 -16.60 13.82
C VAL A 292 -4.07 -17.37 14.97
N GLY A 293 -3.81 -18.67 14.77
CA GLY A 293 -3.15 -19.53 15.75
C GLY A 293 -1.76 -19.03 16.13
N ILE A 294 -0.93 -18.68 15.14
CA ILE A 294 0.41 -18.14 15.37
C ILE A 294 0.33 -16.78 16.08
N GLY A 295 -0.58 -15.89 15.67
CA GLY A 295 -0.74 -14.58 16.28
C GLY A 295 -1.13 -14.66 17.76
N VAL A 296 -2.06 -15.56 18.09
CA VAL A 296 -2.45 -15.85 19.48
C VAL A 296 -1.30 -16.51 20.25
N ALA A 297 -0.55 -17.43 19.65
CA ALA A 297 0.59 -18.07 20.31
C ALA A 297 1.69 -17.06 20.70
N PHE A 298 2.06 -16.18 19.77
CA PHE A 298 2.98 -15.06 20.06
C PHE A 298 2.38 -14.08 21.07
N GLY A 299 1.08 -13.82 21.01
CA GLY A 299 0.37 -13.01 22.00
C GLY A 299 0.49 -13.58 23.41
N ILE A 300 0.22 -14.87 23.59
CA ILE A 300 0.36 -15.55 24.89
C ILE A 300 1.82 -15.50 25.36
N ALA A 301 2.77 -15.88 24.50
CA ALA A 301 4.20 -15.87 24.84
C ALA A 301 4.69 -14.48 25.27
N SER A 302 4.26 -13.44 24.56
CA SER A 302 4.64 -12.06 24.84
C SER A 302 4.03 -11.52 26.13
N VAL A 303 2.76 -11.84 26.45
CA VAL A 303 2.13 -11.48 27.72
C VAL A 303 2.76 -12.22 28.90
N LEU A 304 3.14 -13.49 28.72
CA LEU A 304 3.91 -14.22 29.73
C LEU A 304 5.28 -13.58 29.96
N TRP A 305 5.95 -13.13 28.90
CA TRP A 305 7.21 -12.40 29.01
C TRP A 305 7.03 -11.06 29.74
N LEU A 306 5.98 -10.29 29.40
CA LEU A 306 5.62 -9.06 30.10
C LEU A 306 5.43 -9.26 31.61
N GLY A 307 4.92 -10.42 32.03
CA GLY A 307 4.78 -10.76 33.44
C GLY A 307 6.10 -10.76 34.23
N PHE A 308 7.26 -10.87 33.56
CA PHE A 308 8.59 -10.80 34.17
C PHE A 308 9.21 -9.40 34.15
N ILE A 309 8.62 -8.44 33.43
CA ILE A 309 9.10 -7.07 33.29
C ILE A 309 8.33 -6.19 34.26
N PHE A 310 9.03 -5.41 35.09
CA PHE A 310 8.39 -4.55 36.08
C PHE A 310 8.64 -3.07 35.80
N ASN A 311 7.56 -2.36 35.48
CA ASN A 311 7.49 -0.89 35.49
C ASN A 311 8.48 -0.18 34.55
N ASP A 312 8.75 -0.77 33.38
CA ASP A 312 9.58 -0.17 32.33
C ASP A 312 8.80 -0.08 31.01
N THR A 313 8.26 1.12 30.76
CA THR A 313 7.45 1.40 29.56
C THR A 313 8.27 1.28 28.27
N VAL A 314 9.57 1.53 28.29
CA VAL A 314 10.42 1.43 27.09
C VAL A 314 10.58 -0.02 26.69
N ILE A 315 10.80 -0.92 27.66
CA ILE A 315 10.88 -2.36 27.41
C ILE A 315 9.52 -2.90 26.94
N GLU A 316 8.42 -2.48 27.57
CA GLU A 316 7.06 -2.88 27.17
C GLU A 316 6.76 -2.51 25.71
N ILE A 317 7.02 -1.27 25.32
CA ILE A 317 6.85 -0.80 23.95
C ILE A 317 7.77 -1.57 22.98
N SER A 318 9.05 -1.68 23.32
CA SER A 318 10.05 -2.36 22.47
C SER A 318 9.70 -3.83 22.26
N LEU A 319 9.16 -4.50 23.27
CA LEU A 319 8.71 -5.89 23.16
C LEU A 319 7.50 -6.01 22.23
N THR A 320 6.49 -5.15 22.35
CA THR A 320 5.33 -5.19 21.43
C THR A 320 5.75 -4.95 19.98
N LEU A 321 6.70 -4.03 19.75
CA LEU A 321 7.28 -3.77 18.44
C LEU A 321 7.99 -5.04 17.93
N ALA A 322 8.94 -5.58 18.70
CA ALA A 322 9.71 -6.76 18.32
C ALA A 322 8.81 -7.97 18.01
N VAL A 323 7.83 -8.26 18.88
CA VAL A 323 6.90 -9.39 18.71
C VAL A 323 6.05 -9.21 17.45
N SER A 324 5.63 -7.99 17.12
CA SER A 324 4.84 -7.73 15.90
C SER A 324 5.61 -8.10 14.63
N TYR A 325 6.88 -7.69 14.52
CA TYR A 325 7.70 -8.01 13.34
C TYR A 325 8.15 -9.48 13.33
N ILE A 326 8.53 -10.04 14.48
CA ILE A 326 8.92 -11.46 14.58
C ILE A 326 7.73 -12.36 14.24
N ALA A 327 6.54 -12.07 14.74
CA ALA A 327 5.33 -12.84 14.43
C ALA A 327 4.97 -12.73 12.94
N TYR A 328 5.05 -11.54 12.36
CA TYR A 328 4.86 -11.33 10.91
C TYR A 328 5.80 -12.21 10.09
N PHE A 329 7.10 -12.11 10.35
CA PHE A 329 8.13 -12.84 9.61
C PHE A 329 8.00 -14.36 9.80
N THR A 330 7.77 -14.82 11.04
CA THR A 330 7.62 -16.25 11.35
C THR A 330 6.40 -16.84 10.64
N ALA A 331 5.29 -16.11 10.59
CA ALA A 331 4.11 -16.55 9.87
C ALA A 331 4.32 -16.59 8.35
N GLN A 332 4.86 -15.52 7.79
CA GLN A 332 5.02 -15.35 6.35
C GLN A 332 6.06 -16.30 5.77
N GLU A 333 7.27 -16.32 6.33
CA GLU A 333 8.41 -17.10 5.83
C GLU A 333 8.50 -18.48 6.47
N GLY A 334 8.26 -18.58 7.78
CA GLY A 334 8.43 -19.84 8.52
C GLY A 334 7.28 -20.82 8.34
N ALA A 335 6.03 -20.34 8.35
CA ALA A 335 4.84 -21.18 8.32
C ALA A 335 4.05 -21.11 7.00
N ALA A 336 4.43 -20.24 6.06
CA ALA A 336 3.72 -19.98 4.81
C ALA A 336 2.22 -19.66 5.03
N VAL A 337 1.91 -18.93 6.11
CA VAL A 337 0.57 -18.40 6.41
C VAL A 337 0.59 -16.87 6.35
N SER A 338 -0.56 -16.22 6.48
CA SER A 338 -0.66 -14.77 6.33
C SER A 338 0.01 -14.03 7.49
N GLY A 339 1.13 -13.34 7.23
CA GLY A 339 1.77 -12.46 8.21
C GLY A 339 0.84 -11.32 8.65
N VAL A 340 0.05 -10.79 7.72
CA VAL A 340 -0.96 -9.74 7.96
C VAL A 340 -1.99 -10.18 9.00
N LEU A 341 -2.65 -11.33 8.78
CA LEU A 341 -3.63 -11.86 9.74
C LEU A 341 -3.00 -12.26 11.07
N THR A 342 -1.72 -12.65 11.05
CA THR A 342 -0.97 -12.99 12.27
C THR A 342 -0.79 -11.77 13.15
N VAL A 343 -0.30 -10.66 12.60
CA VAL A 343 -0.11 -9.41 13.35
C VAL A 343 -1.45 -8.82 13.77
N MET A 344 -2.47 -8.90 12.93
CA MET A 344 -3.82 -8.49 13.30
C MET A 344 -4.33 -9.28 14.52
N SER A 345 -4.20 -10.61 14.49
CA SER A 345 -4.63 -11.48 15.59
C SER A 345 -3.82 -11.22 16.86
N LEU A 346 -2.52 -10.95 16.73
CA LEU A 346 -1.66 -10.52 17.82
C LEU A 346 -2.12 -9.19 18.43
N GLY A 347 -2.39 -8.18 17.62
CA GLY A 347 -2.86 -6.86 18.10
C GLY A 347 -4.24 -6.95 18.76
N MET A 348 -5.17 -7.75 18.20
CA MET A 348 -6.47 -8.03 18.83
C MET A 348 -6.32 -8.79 20.15
N PHE A 349 -5.38 -9.74 20.23
CA PHE A 349 -5.04 -10.40 21.48
C PHE A 349 -4.52 -9.39 22.50
N TYR A 350 -3.60 -8.51 22.11
CA TYR A 350 -3.12 -7.44 22.97
C TYR A 350 -4.24 -6.51 23.42
N SER A 351 -5.15 -6.07 22.54
CA SER A 351 -6.34 -5.30 22.94
C SER A 351 -7.18 -6.03 24.00
N ALA A 352 -7.31 -7.36 23.87
CA ALA A 352 -8.07 -8.19 24.80
C ALA A 352 -7.43 -8.34 26.19
N PHE A 353 -6.10 -8.47 26.23
CA PHE A 353 -5.33 -8.74 27.45
C PHE A 353 -4.57 -7.51 27.99
N ALA A 354 -4.65 -6.37 27.31
CA ALA A 354 -3.97 -5.12 27.65
C ALA A 354 -4.21 -4.74 29.11
N ARG A 355 -5.48 -4.65 29.52
CA ARG A 355 -5.86 -4.24 30.89
C ARG A 355 -5.31 -5.12 32.01
N THR A 356 -4.99 -6.38 31.70
CA THR A 356 -4.37 -7.32 32.64
C THR A 356 -2.86 -7.38 32.51
N ALA A 357 -2.31 -7.08 31.32
CA ALA A 357 -0.90 -7.22 31.01
C ALA A 357 -0.07 -5.96 31.31
N PHE A 358 -0.65 -4.75 31.22
CA PHE A 358 0.10 -3.51 31.50
C PHE A 358 -0.60 -2.62 32.54
N LYS A 359 0.20 -1.97 33.40
CA LYS A 359 -0.27 -1.11 34.49
C LYS A 359 -0.42 0.35 34.04
N GLY A 360 -1.64 0.88 34.12
CA GLY A 360 -1.96 2.31 34.16
C GLY A 360 -1.25 3.20 33.12
N GLU A 361 -0.19 3.90 33.55
CA GLU A 361 0.53 4.91 32.75
C GLU A 361 1.21 4.35 31.50
N SER A 362 1.60 3.07 31.51
CA SER A 362 2.29 2.49 30.36
C SER A 362 1.36 2.19 29.18
N GLN A 363 0.06 1.99 29.43
CA GLN A 363 -0.96 1.80 28.40
C GLN A 363 -1.12 3.01 27.49
N GLN A 364 -1.21 4.20 28.09
CA GLN A 364 -1.39 5.43 27.35
C GLN A 364 -0.17 5.74 26.49
N SER A 365 1.03 5.51 27.06
CA SER A 365 2.30 5.68 26.36
C SER A 365 2.44 4.72 25.18
N LEU A 366 2.05 3.45 25.36
CA LEU A 366 2.03 2.43 24.32
C LEU A 366 1.08 2.81 23.18
N HIS A 367 -0.14 3.23 23.50
CA HIS A 367 -1.12 3.65 22.50
C HIS A 367 -0.61 4.86 21.68
N HIS A 368 -0.12 5.90 22.34
CA HIS A 368 0.44 7.08 21.66
C HIS A 368 1.66 6.74 20.79
N PHE A 369 2.52 5.84 21.24
CA PHE A 369 3.65 5.38 20.44
C PHE A 369 3.18 4.71 19.13
N TRP A 370 2.22 3.79 19.22
CA TRP A 370 1.68 3.10 18.04
C TRP A 370 0.93 4.06 17.11
N GLU A 371 0.11 4.97 17.65
CA GLU A 371 -0.55 6.03 16.87
C GLU A 371 0.46 6.89 16.09
N MET A 372 1.61 7.22 16.71
CA MET A 372 2.66 8.00 16.05
C MET A 372 3.34 7.21 14.91
N ILE A 373 3.68 5.94 15.14
CA ILE A 373 4.27 5.10 14.09
C ILE A 373 3.29 4.93 12.93
N ALA A 374 2.03 4.62 13.22
CA ALA A 374 1.00 4.45 12.20
C ALA A 374 0.80 5.75 11.41
N TYR A 375 0.84 6.91 12.06
CA TYR A 375 0.79 8.19 11.38
C TYR A 375 1.96 8.41 10.42
N PHE A 376 3.21 8.11 10.83
CA PHE A 376 4.38 8.23 9.96
C PHE A 376 4.33 7.23 8.79
N ALA A 377 3.97 5.98 9.07
CA ALA A 377 3.83 4.92 8.08
C ALA A 377 2.75 5.27 7.04
N ASN A 378 1.57 5.69 7.47
CA ASN A 378 0.49 6.14 6.57
C ASN A 378 0.94 7.32 5.72
N THR A 379 1.62 8.31 6.34
CA THR A 379 2.11 9.48 5.59
C THR A 379 3.03 9.08 4.44
N LEU A 380 3.97 8.19 4.71
CA LEU A 380 4.92 7.71 3.71
C LEU A 380 4.24 6.83 2.66
N ILE A 381 3.44 5.84 3.06
CA ILE A 381 2.78 4.91 2.15
C ILE A 381 1.86 5.65 1.19
N PHE A 382 1.02 6.59 1.66
CA PHE A 382 0.07 7.29 0.78
C PHE A 382 0.79 8.22 -0.21
N ILE A 383 1.84 8.93 0.21
CA ILE A 383 2.64 9.74 -0.72
C ILE A 383 3.34 8.83 -1.74
N LEU A 384 3.99 7.75 -1.29
CA LEU A 384 4.70 6.81 -2.15
C LEU A 384 3.77 6.11 -3.14
N SER A 385 2.59 5.69 -2.69
CA SER A 385 1.57 5.10 -3.56
C SER A 385 1.18 6.08 -4.67
N GLY A 386 1.00 7.36 -4.33
CA GLY A 386 0.71 8.40 -5.32
C GLY A 386 1.85 8.58 -6.33
N VAL A 387 3.10 8.59 -5.86
CA VAL A 387 4.29 8.66 -6.70
C VAL A 387 4.36 7.46 -7.66
N VAL A 388 4.18 6.23 -7.15
CA VAL A 388 4.24 5.00 -7.94
C VAL A 388 3.10 4.93 -8.95
N ILE A 389 1.91 5.41 -8.61
CA ILE A 389 0.79 5.54 -9.57
C ILE A 389 1.17 6.51 -10.70
N ALA A 390 1.72 7.67 -10.37
CA ALA A 390 2.16 8.64 -11.38
C ALA A 390 3.28 8.07 -12.25
N GLU A 391 4.28 7.40 -11.67
CA GLU A 391 5.34 6.71 -12.42
C GLU A 391 4.76 5.62 -13.33
N SER A 392 3.81 4.82 -12.86
CA SER A 392 3.21 3.75 -13.66
C SER A 392 2.42 4.29 -14.86
N ILE A 393 1.75 5.43 -14.70
CA ILE A 393 0.96 6.08 -15.75
C ILE A 393 1.86 6.86 -16.71
N LEU A 394 2.87 7.57 -16.22
CA LEU A 394 3.70 8.49 -17.01
C LEU A 394 5.01 7.85 -17.51
N GLY A 395 5.58 6.90 -16.77
CA GLY A 395 6.82 6.20 -17.14
C GLY A 395 6.65 5.08 -18.19
N GLY A 396 5.42 4.75 -18.58
CA GLY A 396 5.07 3.59 -19.41
C GLY A 396 5.55 3.56 -20.88
N GLY A 397 6.35 4.53 -21.34
CA GLY A 397 6.83 4.58 -22.74
C GLY A 397 8.01 3.64 -23.05
N GLY A 398 8.94 3.46 -22.11
CA GLY A 398 10.26 2.88 -22.45
C GLY A 398 10.34 1.35 -22.58
N LYS A 399 9.37 0.58 -22.04
CA LYS A 399 9.43 -0.90 -22.10
C LYS A 399 8.76 -1.49 -23.34
N SER A 400 7.82 -0.78 -23.96
CA SER A 400 7.13 -1.29 -25.16
C SER A 400 7.95 -1.12 -26.45
N GLU A 401 8.80 -0.11 -26.54
CA GLU A 401 9.63 0.11 -27.74
C GLU A 401 10.84 -0.82 -27.78
N THR A 402 11.53 -1.06 -26.66
CA THR A 402 12.67 -1.98 -26.63
C THR A 402 12.27 -3.43 -26.94
N GLN A 403 11.03 -3.83 -26.63
CA GLN A 403 10.49 -5.14 -27.04
C GLN A 403 10.07 -5.18 -28.52
N LYS A 404 9.61 -4.07 -29.10
CA LYS A 404 9.32 -3.97 -30.54
C LYS A 404 10.59 -3.90 -31.39
N VAL A 405 11.58 -3.10 -31.00
CA VAL A 405 12.87 -3.00 -31.70
C VAL A 405 13.62 -4.34 -31.68
N ASN A 406 13.59 -5.08 -30.57
CA ASN A 406 14.17 -6.42 -30.50
C ASN A 406 13.38 -7.49 -31.28
N ALA A 407 12.09 -7.26 -31.57
CA ALA A 407 11.27 -8.14 -32.40
C ALA A 407 11.47 -7.84 -33.91
N ASP A 408 11.67 -6.57 -34.26
CA ASP A 408 11.96 -6.14 -35.63
C ASP A 408 13.42 -6.40 -36.05
N LEU A 409 14.36 -6.42 -35.10
CA LEU A 409 15.74 -6.90 -35.35
C LEU A 409 15.86 -8.44 -35.43
N LYS A 410 14.79 -9.17 -35.11
CA LYS A 410 14.69 -10.64 -35.25
C LYS A 410 13.86 -11.10 -36.44
N ARG A 411 13.38 -10.18 -37.28
CA ARG A 411 12.85 -10.45 -38.63
C ARG A 411 13.86 -9.97 -39.65
#